data_AF-A0A838U2S0-F1
#
_entry.id   AF-A0A838U2S0-F1
#
_cell.length_a   1.000
_cell.length_b   1.000
_cell.length_c   1.000
_cell.angle_alpha   90.00
_cell.angle_beta   90.00
_cell.angle_gamma   90.00
#
_symmetry.space_group_name_H-M   'P 1'
#
loop_
_entity.id
_entity.type
_entity.pdbx_description
1 polymer ?
#
loop_
_entity_poly.entity_id
_entity_poly.type
_entity_poly.pdbx_seq_one_letter_code
_entity_poly.pdbx_strand_id
1 'polypeptide(L)'
;MLSVIPILTPPTWMVVVSAYMINPSLDPIFLSILGASAATGGRLILFQFSSIGRRFIDETRKSSLDRLKKYLEKTKYGYFVGTMIFALTPLPSNMLFISYGIMKARSIGIIAGFWIGRFIAYLLMINLSNYFFKSFNDLFKNDITFTILVDITGIIMTLLIIFINWDILISQHKLVFIKPKNFFSKQRN
;
A
#
# COMPACT_ATOMS: atom_id res chain seq x y z
N MET A 1 -7.53 1.44 18.45
CA MET A 1 -8.36 2.62 18.11
C MET A 1 -7.54 3.77 17.50
N LEU A 2 -6.56 3.48 16.62
CA LEU A 2 -5.65 4.47 16.02
C LEU A 2 -5.94 4.75 14.53
N SER A 3 -7.08 4.28 14.01
CA SER A 3 -7.39 4.34 12.57
C SER A 3 -8.47 5.36 12.21
N VAL A 4 -8.80 6.29 13.11
CA VAL A 4 -9.96 7.17 12.97
C VAL A 4 -9.58 8.61 12.56
N ILE A 5 -8.30 9.00 12.59
CA ILE A 5 -7.88 10.39 12.31
C ILE A 5 -6.97 10.43 11.06
N PRO A 6 -7.39 11.07 9.94
CA PRO A 6 -6.77 10.83 8.63
C PRO A 6 -5.43 11.52 8.32
N ILE A 7 -4.87 12.39 9.17
CA ILE A 7 -3.72 13.24 8.77
C ILE A 7 -2.52 13.20 9.74
N LEU A 8 -2.74 12.88 11.02
CA LEU A 8 -1.71 13.07 12.07
C LEU A 8 -1.42 11.80 12.89
N THR A 9 -1.89 10.63 12.46
CA THR A 9 -1.37 9.40 13.02
C THR A 9 -0.10 9.02 12.27
N PRO A 10 1.06 8.88 12.96
CA PRO A 10 2.24 8.36 12.31
C PRO A 10 1.85 7.03 11.65
N PRO A 11 2.30 6.78 10.40
CA PRO A 11 2.02 5.53 9.72
C PRO A 11 2.26 4.36 10.68
N THR A 12 1.41 3.35 10.69
CA THR A 12 1.50 2.27 11.69
C THR A 12 2.87 1.59 11.73
N TRP A 13 3.61 1.61 10.62
CA TRP A 13 5.00 1.15 10.57
C TRP A 13 5.94 2.00 11.43
N MET A 14 5.76 3.31 11.47
CA MET A 14 6.57 4.25 12.22
C MET A 14 6.37 4.03 13.72
N VAL A 15 5.15 3.70 14.16
CA VAL A 15 4.89 3.32 15.54
C VAL A 15 5.64 2.05 15.93
N VAL A 16 5.63 1.03 15.06
CA VAL A 16 6.31 -0.25 15.30
C VAL A 16 7.83 -0.07 15.34
N VAL A 17 8.39 0.69 14.40
CA VAL A 17 9.82 0.98 14.35
C VAL A 17 10.26 1.85 15.54
N SER A 18 9.50 2.90 15.88
CA SER A 18 9.81 3.74 17.06
C SER A 18 9.75 2.94 18.36
N ALA A 19 8.77 2.03 18.52
CA ALA A 19 8.70 1.15 19.68
C ALA A 19 9.93 0.25 19.79
N TYR A 20 10.40 -0.31 18.66
CA TYR A 20 11.64 -1.07 18.60
C TYR A 20 12.88 -0.21 18.92
N MET A 21 12.96 1.03 18.42
CA MET A 21 14.09 1.92 18.68
C MET A 21 14.19 2.38 20.14
N ILE A 22 13.06 2.56 20.84
CA ILE A 22 13.01 2.93 22.26
C ILE A 22 13.44 1.75 23.15
N ASN A 23 13.12 0.51 22.75
CA ASN A 23 13.56 -0.68 23.46
C ASN A 23 14.03 -1.77 22.48
N PRO A 24 15.31 -1.73 22.08
CA PRO A 24 15.90 -2.68 21.12
C PRO A 24 15.91 -4.13 21.60
N SER A 25 15.60 -4.37 22.88
CA SER A 25 15.48 -5.72 23.47
C SER A 25 14.20 -6.43 23.04
N LEU A 26 13.25 -5.72 22.43
CA LEU A 26 12.00 -6.28 21.94
C LEU A 26 12.23 -7.10 20.67
N ASP A 27 11.74 -8.34 20.67
CA ASP A 27 11.82 -9.22 19.51
C ASP A 27 11.05 -8.61 18.30
N PRO A 28 11.73 -8.37 17.16
CA PRO A 28 11.10 -7.88 15.93
C PRO A 28 9.89 -8.70 15.47
N ILE A 29 9.92 -10.01 15.71
CA ILE A 29 8.82 -10.92 15.33
C ILE A 29 7.60 -10.62 16.19
N PHE A 30 7.76 -10.54 17.51
CA PHE A 30 6.68 -10.22 18.44
C PHE A 30 6.06 -8.85 18.15
N LEU A 31 6.88 -7.83 17.91
CA LEU A 31 6.40 -6.49 17.53
C LEU A 31 5.63 -6.49 16.20
N SER A 32 6.12 -7.24 15.21
CA SER A 32 5.44 -7.38 13.92
C SER A 32 4.09 -8.08 14.06
N ILE A 33 3.99 -9.10 14.91
CA ILE A 33 2.73 -9.80 15.23
C ILE A 33 1.74 -8.84 15.88
N LEU A 34 2.16 -8.09 16.90
CA LEU A 34 1.29 -7.13 17.58
C LEU A 34 0.82 -6.02 16.64
N GLY A 35 1.75 -5.44 15.88
CA GLY A 35 1.45 -4.41 14.89
C GLY A 35 0.48 -4.89 13.82
N ALA A 36 0.73 -6.09 13.26
CA ALA A 36 -0.13 -6.68 12.22
C ALA A 36 -1.53 -6.97 12.76
N SER A 37 -1.62 -7.46 14.01
CA SER A 37 -2.90 -7.75 14.67
C SER A 37 -3.69 -6.46 14.95
N ALA A 38 -3.04 -5.42 15.48
CA ALA A 38 -3.66 -4.13 15.71
C ALA A 38 -4.16 -3.46 14.41
N ALA A 39 -3.33 -3.50 13.36
CA ALA A 39 -3.70 -2.99 12.04
C ALA A 39 -4.91 -3.76 11.47
N THR A 40 -4.86 -5.10 11.51
CA THR A 40 -5.95 -5.96 11.04
C THR A 40 -7.23 -5.70 11.81
N GLY A 41 -7.17 -5.58 13.15
CA GLY A 41 -8.33 -5.24 13.98
C GLY A 41 -8.99 -3.92 13.58
N GLY A 42 -8.21 -2.87 13.31
CA GLY A 42 -8.75 -1.60 12.80
C GLY A 42 -9.45 -1.75 11.45
N ARG A 43 -8.93 -2.61 10.56
CA ARG A 43 -9.51 -2.85 9.22
C ARG A 43 -10.77 -3.70 9.30
N LEU A 44 -10.87 -4.62 10.25
CA LEU A 44 -12.08 -5.38 10.52
C LEU A 44 -13.24 -4.48 10.96
N ILE A 45 -12.97 -3.51 11.82
CA ILE A 45 -13.98 -2.52 12.22
C ILE A 45 -14.47 -1.75 10.99
N LEU A 46 -13.56 -1.24 10.16
CA LEU A 46 -13.92 -0.52 8.93
C LEU A 46 -14.75 -1.38 7.96
N PHE A 47 -14.36 -2.64 7.79
CA PHE A 47 -15.10 -3.61 6.98
C PHE A 47 -16.53 -3.80 7.49
N GLN A 48 -16.71 -3.95 8.80
CA GLN A 48 -18.04 -4.12 9.42
C GLN A 48 -18.91 -2.87 9.23
N PHE A 49 -18.38 -1.68 9.51
CA PHE A 49 -19.09 -0.43 9.29
C PHE A 49 -19.48 -0.24 7.82
N SER A 50 -18.58 -0.56 6.89
CA SER A 50 -18.86 -0.46 5.45
C SER A 50 -19.91 -1.46 4.98
N SER A 51 -19.95 -2.65 5.58
CA SER A 51 -20.99 -3.66 5.33
C SER A 51 -22.38 -3.20 5.77
N ILE A 52 -22.46 -2.49 6.91
CA ILE A 52 -23.70 -1.84 7.38
C ILE A 52 -24.07 -0.69 6.43
N GLY A 53 -23.07 0.11 6.02
CA GLY A 53 -23.21 1.24 5.10
C GLY A 53 -23.65 0.89 3.68
N ARG A 54 -23.56 -0.39 3.26
CA ARG A 54 -24.04 -0.87 1.94
C ARG A 54 -25.47 -0.40 1.64
N ARG A 55 -26.32 -0.25 2.65
CA ARG A 55 -27.74 0.16 2.51
C ARG A 55 -27.88 1.54 1.83
N PHE A 56 -26.92 2.43 2.03
CA PHE A 56 -26.94 3.81 1.53
C PHE A 56 -26.29 3.99 0.15
N ILE A 57 -25.89 2.89 -0.51
CA ILE A 57 -25.20 2.94 -1.81
C ILE A 57 -26.18 2.62 -2.95
N ASP A 58 -26.02 3.30 -4.09
CA ASP A 58 -26.81 3.08 -5.30
C ASP A 58 -26.67 1.65 -5.85
N GLU A 59 -27.74 1.14 -6.45
CA GLU A 59 -27.78 -0.21 -7.03
C GLU A 59 -26.76 -0.42 -8.15
N THR A 60 -26.45 0.60 -8.95
CA THR A 60 -25.42 0.53 -10.01
C THR A 60 -24.03 0.23 -9.44
N ARG A 61 -23.68 0.87 -8.31
CA ARG A 61 -22.39 0.66 -7.63
C ARG A 61 -22.37 -0.69 -6.92
N LYS A 62 -23.47 -1.09 -6.27
CA LYS A 62 -23.62 -2.43 -5.68
C LYS A 62 -23.42 -3.53 -6.72
N SER A 63 -24.10 -3.44 -7.86
CA SER A 63 -23.99 -4.39 -8.97
C SER A 63 -22.57 -4.51 -9.50
N SER A 64 -21.85 -3.39 -9.61
CA SER A 64 -20.45 -3.38 -10.05
C SER A 64 -19.52 -4.09 -9.06
N LEU A 65 -19.71 -3.84 -7.76
CA LEU A 65 -18.96 -4.52 -6.70
C LEU A 65 -19.34 -6.01 -6.57
N ASP A 66 -20.59 -6.37 -6.83
CA ASP A 66 -21.03 -7.76 -6.83
C ASP A 66 -20.43 -8.55 -8.02
N ARG A 67 -20.16 -7.90 -9.16
CA ARG A 67 -19.37 -8.51 -10.25
C ARG A 67 -17.93 -8.79 -9.82
N LEU A 68 -17.28 -7.83 -9.16
CA LEU A 68 -15.93 -8.01 -8.62
C LEU A 68 -15.89 -9.14 -7.58
N LYS A 69 -16.91 -9.21 -6.71
CA LYS A 69 -17.07 -10.30 -5.74
C LYS A 69 -17.10 -11.66 -6.44
N LYS A 70 -17.96 -11.84 -7.45
CA LYS A 70 -18.05 -13.10 -8.22
C LYS A 70 -16.71 -13.49 -8.85
N TYR A 71 -15.96 -12.51 -9.37
CA TYR A 71 -14.63 -12.75 -9.94
C TYR A 71 -13.62 -13.25 -8.88
N LEU A 72 -13.60 -12.60 -7.71
CA LEU A 72 -12.71 -12.98 -6.61
C LEU A 72 -13.10 -14.32 -5.99
N GLU A 73 -14.40 -14.64 -5.92
CA GLU A 73 -14.91 -15.95 -5.43
C GLU A 73 -14.57 -17.09 -6.40
N LYS A 74 -14.55 -16.83 -7.71
CA LYS A 74 -14.14 -17.82 -8.72
C LYS A 74 -12.65 -18.17 -8.60
N THR A 75 -11.84 -17.27 -8.05
CA THR A 75 -10.40 -17.46 -7.90
C THR A 75 -10.10 -18.04 -6.52
N LYS A 76 -9.57 -19.27 -6.43
CA LYS A 76 -9.32 -19.99 -5.17
C LYS A 76 -8.61 -19.17 -4.09
N TYR A 77 -7.68 -18.29 -4.47
CA TYR A 77 -6.94 -17.41 -3.57
C TYR A 77 -7.10 -15.92 -3.89
N GLY A 78 -8.13 -15.52 -4.66
CA GLY A 78 -8.29 -14.14 -5.15
C GLY A 78 -8.31 -13.10 -4.03
N TYR A 79 -9.07 -13.38 -2.98
CA TYR A 79 -9.12 -12.54 -1.78
C TYR A 79 -7.80 -12.48 -1.02
N PHE A 80 -7.14 -13.64 -0.86
CA PHE A 80 -5.90 -13.73 -0.13
C PHE A 80 -4.77 -12.97 -0.83
N VAL A 81 -4.51 -13.30 -2.09
CA VAL A 81 -3.46 -12.70 -2.90
C VAL A 81 -3.73 -11.22 -3.11
N GLY A 82 -4.96 -10.83 -3.46
CA GLY A 82 -5.32 -9.43 -3.64
C GLY A 82 -5.07 -8.60 -2.38
N THR A 83 -5.49 -9.10 -1.21
CA THR A 83 -5.30 -8.36 0.04
C THR A 83 -3.86 -8.34 0.49
N MET A 84 -3.11 -9.42 0.27
CA MET A 84 -1.69 -9.51 0.62
C MET A 84 -0.84 -8.53 -0.20
N ILE A 85 -1.05 -8.47 -1.52
CA ILE A 85 -0.38 -7.50 -2.39
C ILE A 85 -0.67 -6.07 -1.91
N PHE A 86 -1.95 -5.75 -1.68
CA PHE A 86 -2.34 -4.44 -1.16
C PHE A 86 -1.71 -4.11 0.21
N ALA A 87 -1.51 -5.10 1.07
CA ALA A 87 -0.89 -4.93 2.38
C ALA A 87 0.63 -4.68 2.30
N LEU A 88 1.31 -5.28 1.32
CA LEU A 88 2.73 -5.10 1.06
C LEU A 88 3.02 -3.77 0.34
N THR A 89 2.11 -3.32 -0.50
CA THR A 89 2.23 -2.04 -1.22
C THR A 89 1.81 -0.84 -0.36
N PRO A 90 2.27 0.39 -0.68
CA PRO A 90 1.78 1.62 -0.06
C PRO A 90 0.35 2.01 -0.48
N LEU A 91 -0.42 1.09 -1.06
CA LEU A 91 -1.78 1.35 -1.54
C LEU A 91 -2.75 1.64 -0.39
N PRO A 92 -3.80 2.43 -0.64
CA PRO A 92 -4.78 2.81 0.38
C PRO A 92 -5.63 1.60 0.79
N SER A 93 -5.17 0.84 1.79
CA SER A 93 -5.88 -0.34 2.30
C SER A 93 -7.32 -0.02 2.75
N ASN A 94 -7.59 1.24 3.14
CA ASN A 94 -8.92 1.66 3.58
C ASN A 94 -9.96 1.44 2.48
N MET A 95 -9.64 1.83 1.25
CA MET A 95 -10.55 1.66 0.10
C MET A 95 -10.82 0.18 -0.16
N LEU A 96 -9.80 -0.67 -0.06
CA LEU A 96 -9.95 -2.12 -0.23
C LEU A 96 -10.96 -2.70 0.77
N PHE A 97 -10.78 -2.44 2.06
CA PHE A 97 -11.68 -2.95 3.10
C PHE A 97 -13.09 -2.34 3.04
N ILE A 98 -13.22 -1.09 2.61
CA ILE A 98 -14.52 -0.45 2.35
C ILE A 98 -15.25 -1.19 1.22
N SER A 99 -14.59 -1.36 0.06
CA SER A 99 -15.17 -2.09 -1.07
C SER A 99 -15.55 -3.52 -0.70
N TYR A 100 -14.69 -4.21 0.07
CA TYR A 100 -14.95 -5.56 0.55
C TYR A 100 -16.11 -5.64 1.54
N GLY A 101 -16.24 -4.65 2.41
CA GLY A 101 -17.38 -4.53 3.33
C GLY A 101 -18.67 -4.30 2.56
N ILE A 102 -18.68 -3.35 1.62
CA ILE A 102 -19.85 -3.05 0.78
C ILE A 102 -20.30 -4.29 0.00
N MET A 103 -19.38 -5.06 -0.60
CA MET A 103 -19.75 -6.28 -1.32
C MET A 103 -20.10 -7.47 -0.40
N LYS A 104 -20.01 -7.30 0.93
CA LYS A 104 -20.24 -8.35 1.94
C LYS A 104 -19.42 -9.61 1.63
N ALA A 105 -18.13 -9.44 1.39
CA ALA A 105 -17.23 -10.56 1.12
C ALA A 105 -17.06 -11.43 2.37
N ARG A 106 -17.34 -12.74 2.25
CA ARG A 106 -17.20 -13.69 3.37
C ARG A 106 -15.98 -14.57 3.16
N SER A 107 -14.79 -13.98 3.22
CA SER A 107 -13.54 -14.73 3.04
C SER A 107 -12.56 -14.46 4.17
N ILE A 108 -12.17 -15.52 4.87
CA ILE A 108 -11.07 -15.49 5.86
C ILE A 108 -9.75 -15.11 5.17
N GLY A 109 -9.64 -15.34 3.86
CA GLY A 109 -8.49 -14.97 3.05
C GLY A 109 -8.20 -13.47 3.05
N ILE A 110 -9.21 -12.62 3.24
CA ILE A 110 -9.01 -11.16 3.38
C ILE A 110 -8.20 -10.87 4.65
N ILE A 111 -8.59 -11.47 5.77
CA ILE A 111 -7.96 -11.27 7.07
C ILE A 111 -6.54 -11.85 7.05
N ALA A 112 -6.42 -13.12 6.63
CA ALA A 112 -5.14 -13.81 6.57
C ALA A 112 -4.16 -13.12 5.61
N GLY A 113 -4.62 -12.74 4.42
CA GLY A 113 -3.79 -12.07 3.42
C GLY A 113 -3.32 -10.70 3.91
N PHE A 114 -4.19 -9.91 4.52
CA PHE A 114 -3.81 -8.62 5.10
C PHE A 114 -2.81 -8.78 6.25
N TRP A 115 -3.10 -9.69 7.18
CA TRP A 115 -2.27 -9.92 8.36
C TRP A 115 -0.87 -10.40 7.98
N ILE A 116 -0.77 -11.40 7.09
CA ILE A 116 0.52 -11.91 6.59
C ILE A 116 1.27 -10.82 5.83
N GLY A 117 0.60 -10.10 4.92
CA GLY A 117 1.24 -9.00 4.19
C GLY A 117 1.77 -7.91 5.13
N ARG A 118 1.00 -7.55 6.17
CA ARG A 118 1.46 -6.56 7.17
C ARG A 118 2.58 -7.08 8.06
N PHE A 119 2.52 -8.33 8.47
CA PHE A 119 3.57 -8.97 9.25
C PHE A 119 4.90 -8.96 8.48
N ILE A 120 4.88 -9.39 7.22
CA ILE A 120 6.06 -9.35 6.34
C ILE A 120 6.53 -7.92 6.14
N ALA A 121 5.63 -6.98 5.88
CA ALA A 121 5.99 -5.57 5.70
C ALA A 121 6.66 -4.98 6.96
N TYR A 122 6.15 -5.26 8.16
CA TYR A 122 6.74 -4.80 9.40
C TYR A 122 8.08 -5.46 9.72
N LEU A 123 8.21 -6.76 9.47
CA LEU A 123 9.50 -7.45 9.58
C LEU A 123 10.54 -6.85 8.64
N LEU A 124 10.17 -6.65 7.37
CA LEU A 124 11.06 -5.99 6.41
C LEU A 124 11.43 -4.60 6.91
N MET A 125 10.47 -3.80 7.36
CA MET A 125 10.72 -2.45 7.85
C MET A 125 11.60 -2.41 9.10
N ILE A 126 11.42 -3.29 10.08
CA ILE A 126 12.29 -3.34 11.27
C ILE A 126 13.71 -3.77 10.87
N ASN A 127 13.85 -4.82 10.05
CA ASN A 127 15.16 -5.29 9.62
C ASN A 127 15.88 -4.25 8.74
N LEU A 128 15.15 -3.65 7.80
CA LEU A 128 15.65 -2.53 7.00
C LEU A 128 15.96 -1.34 7.90
N SER A 129 15.19 -1.05 8.95
CA SER A 129 15.51 0.07 9.84
C SER A 129 16.85 -0.12 10.57
N ASN A 130 17.19 -1.33 11.01
CA ASN A 130 18.49 -1.60 11.62
C ASN A 130 19.66 -1.39 10.64
N TYR A 131 19.46 -1.76 9.37
CA TYR A 131 20.48 -1.63 8.32
C TYR A 131 20.57 -0.19 7.78
N PHE A 132 19.42 0.43 7.52
CA PHE A 132 19.28 1.78 7.02
C PHE A 132 19.64 2.80 8.10
N PHE A 133 19.20 2.74 9.35
CA PHE A 133 19.57 3.79 10.32
C PHE A 133 21.08 3.88 10.62
N LYS A 134 21.83 2.77 10.53
CA LYS A 134 23.31 2.81 10.62
C LYS A 134 23.93 3.29 9.30
N SER A 135 23.62 2.64 8.19
CA SER A 135 24.25 2.95 6.89
C SER A 135 23.83 4.31 6.34
N PHE A 136 22.57 4.71 6.51
CA PHE A 136 22.02 5.97 6.01
C PHE A 136 22.54 7.17 6.79
N ASN A 137 22.82 7.04 8.09
CA ASN A 137 23.43 8.14 8.86
C ASN A 137 24.90 8.34 8.49
N ASP A 138 25.65 7.26 8.25
CA ASP A 138 27.05 7.33 7.81
C ASP A 138 27.18 7.74 6.33
N LEU A 139 26.28 7.28 5.45
CA LEU A 139 26.25 7.63 4.02
C LEU A 139 25.74 9.05 3.75
N PHE A 140 24.77 9.57 4.52
CA PHE A 140 24.23 10.92 4.32
C PHE A 140 24.99 12.01 5.10
N LYS A 141 25.64 11.69 6.23
CA LYS A 141 26.43 12.72 6.96
C LYS A 141 27.77 13.04 6.31
N ASN A 142 28.39 12.09 5.62
CA ASN A 142 29.77 12.25 5.15
C ASN A 142 29.91 12.35 3.62
N ASP A 143 28.86 12.08 2.83
CA ASP A 143 28.96 12.10 1.37
C ASP A 143 27.77 12.76 0.68
N ILE A 144 27.90 14.07 0.43
CA ILE A 144 26.93 14.91 -0.27
C ILE A 144 26.61 14.32 -1.67
N THR A 145 27.58 13.62 -2.26
CA THR A 145 27.49 12.94 -3.55
C THR A 145 26.44 11.83 -3.54
N PHE A 146 26.37 11.04 -2.48
CA PHE A 146 25.41 9.93 -2.36
C PHE A 146 23.97 10.45 -2.21
N THR A 147 23.80 11.51 -1.44
CA THR A 147 22.51 12.19 -1.27
C THR A 147 21.97 12.68 -2.61
N ILE A 148 22.80 13.37 -3.40
CA ILE A 148 22.44 13.86 -4.74
C ILE A 148 22.14 12.70 -5.69
N LEU A 149 22.90 11.60 -5.64
CA LEU A 149 22.67 10.44 -6.49
C LEU A 149 21.30 9.78 -6.21
N VAL A 150 20.94 9.62 -4.95
CA VAL A 150 19.64 9.05 -4.55
C VAL A 150 18.50 9.97 -4.99
N ASP A 151 18.64 11.28 -4.80
CA ASP A 151 17.64 12.26 -5.25
C ASP A 151 17.47 12.26 -6.77
N ILE A 152 18.57 12.27 -7.53
CA ILE A 152 18.55 12.17 -9.00
C ILE A 152 17.89 10.86 -9.43
N THR A 153 18.21 9.74 -8.78
CA THR A 153 17.61 8.43 -9.07
C THR A 153 16.10 8.45 -8.80
N GLY A 154 15.67 9.04 -7.69
CA GLY A 154 14.26 9.22 -7.35
C GLY A 154 13.51 10.09 -8.37
N ILE A 155 14.12 11.18 -8.83
CA ILE A 155 13.57 12.04 -9.87
C ILE A 155 13.46 11.28 -11.19
N ILE A 156 14.50 10.54 -11.61
CA ILE A 156 14.47 9.73 -12.83
C ILE A 156 13.39 8.66 -12.76
N MET A 157 13.27 7.93 -11.65
CA MET A 157 12.20 6.96 -11.41
C MET A 157 10.82 7.61 -11.53
N THR A 158 10.63 8.77 -10.92
CA THR A 158 9.36 9.52 -10.98
C THR A 158 9.03 9.96 -12.40
N LEU A 159 10.02 10.47 -13.13
CA LEU A 159 9.86 10.85 -14.53
C LEU A 159 9.52 9.64 -15.41
N LEU A 160 10.19 8.51 -15.23
CA LEU A 160 9.89 7.26 -15.95
C LEU A 160 8.45 6.83 -15.73
N ILE A 161 7.97 6.84 -14.48
CA ILE A 161 6.58 6.51 -14.12
C ILE A 161 5.58 7.45 -14.82
N ILE A 162 5.87 8.74 -14.89
CA ILE A 162 5.01 9.73 -15.54
C ILE A 162 4.98 9.53 -17.07
N PHE A 163 6.13 9.22 -17.67
CA PHE A 163 6.24 9.06 -19.12
C PHE A 163 5.74 7.71 -19.63
N ILE A 164 5.45 6.74 -18.76
CA ILE A 164 4.86 5.46 -19.17
C ILE A 164 3.41 5.68 -19.62
N ASN A 165 3.05 5.15 -20.79
CA ASN A 165 1.67 5.06 -21.22
C ASN A 165 0.96 3.91 -20.48
N TRP A 166 0.34 4.25 -19.37
CA TRP A 166 -0.35 3.30 -18.50
C TRP A 166 -1.48 2.53 -19.20
N ASP A 167 -2.15 3.15 -20.18
CA ASP A 167 -3.25 2.52 -20.92
C ASP A 167 -2.73 1.35 -21.79
N ILE A 168 -1.63 1.59 -22.52
CA ILE A 168 -0.99 0.56 -23.35
C ILE A 168 -0.30 -0.50 -22.47
N LEU A 169 0.32 -0.09 -21.36
CA LEU A 169 0.99 -1.02 -20.46
C LEU A 169 0.00 -2.01 -19.83
N ILE A 170 -1.14 -1.53 -19.36
CA ILE A 170 -2.15 -2.38 -18.70
C ILE A 170 -2.94 -3.21 -19.71
N SER A 171 -3.28 -2.65 -20.87
CA SER A 171 -4.08 -3.32 -21.90
C SER A 171 -3.27 -4.36 -22.69
N GLN A 172 -2.05 -4.00 -23.10
CA GLN A 172 -1.26 -4.79 -24.07
C GLN A 172 0.00 -5.43 -23.46
N HIS A 173 0.29 -5.19 -22.17
CA HIS A 173 1.52 -5.65 -21.50
C HIS A 173 2.80 -5.17 -22.23
N LYS A 174 2.72 -4.03 -22.92
CA LYS A 174 3.83 -3.42 -23.67
C LYS A 174 4.22 -2.08 -23.06
N LEU A 175 5.52 -1.92 -22.80
CA LEU A 175 6.09 -0.65 -22.34
C LEU A 175 6.19 0.32 -23.51
N VAL A 176 5.35 1.36 -23.51
CA VAL A 176 5.38 2.45 -24.49
C VAL A 176 5.48 3.77 -23.74
N PHE A 177 6.47 4.59 -24.09
CA PHE A 177 6.66 5.91 -23.50
C PHE A 177 5.88 6.97 -24.28
N ILE A 178 5.17 7.85 -23.56
CA ILE A 178 4.46 8.99 -24.10
C ILE A 178 5.51 10.01 -24.54
N LYS A 179 5.65 10.25 -25.86
CA LYS A 179 6.49 11.34 -26.36
C LYS A 179 5.91 12.68 -25.90
N PRO A 180 6.69 13.57 -25.29
CA PRO A 180 6.23 14.91 -24.96
C PRO A 180 5.82 15.62 -26.25
N LYS A 181 4.62 16.21 -26.24
CA LYS A 181 4.10 16.97 -27.38
C LYS A 181 4.91 18.26 -27.47
N ASN A 182 5.71 18.42 -28.54
CA ASN A 182 6.51 19.64 -28.74
C ASN A 182 5.59 20.87 -28.77
N PHE A 183 5.67 21.70 -27.73
CA PHE A 183 4.88 22.93 -27.59
C PHE A 183 5.27 23.99 -28.63
N PHE A 184 6.45 23.87 -29.26
CA PHE A 184 7.02 24.87 -30.17
C PHE A 184 6.54 24.82 -31.63
N SER A 185 5.66 23.88 -32.02
CA SER A 185 5.24 23.77 -33.43
C SER A 185 3.93 24.49 -33.78
N LYS A 186 3.36 25.30 -32.87
CA LYS A 186 2.04 25.95 -33.09
C LYS A 186 2.08 27.47 -33.25
N GLN A 187 3.25 28.04 -33.58
CA GLN A 187 3.42 29.49 -33.80
C GLN A 187 3.97 29.86 -35.20
N ARG A 188 3.73 29.00 -36.20
CA ARG A 188 3.83 29.39 -37.61
C ARG A 188 2.55 28.96 -38.32
N ASN A 189 1.58 29.87 -38.35
CA ASN A 189 0.60 30.09 -39.41
C ASN A 189 -0.17 31.36 -39.08
#